data_AF-A0A2S2G7R7-F1
#
_entry.id   AF-A0A2S2G7R7-F1
#
_cell.length_a   1.000
_cell.length_b   1.000
_cell.length_c   1.000
_cell.angle_alpha   90.00
_cell.angle_beta   90.00
_cell.angle_gamma   90.00
#
_symmetry.space_group_name_H-M   'P 1'
#
loop_
_entity.id
_entity.type
_entity.pdbx_description
1 polymer ?
#
loop_
_entity_poly.entity_id
_entity_poly.type
_entity_poly.pdbx_seq_one_letter_code
_entity_poly.pdbx_strand_id
1 'polypeptide(L)'
;MNAGLALLAAALTVVVASASASAEELAAVLGPWCFSLGAGALGLGLWLRGRVRRMRRVLGSRPWTAHASVAVQRGGSGAAVVLAGGPRGDELLVLAPLTTQWRYHLLTDTAGVLWWCGDPRSGGVLAPPGGEELIRARPLGARRARRTLDLPQVRALSHRPPPRQPHAPADRPGSLWLTVPPEKPPRRRRWRPGLTWLALLVAGLVGVVLATVWAEQSESDPRIDLTVLSERSDGHCVVRWNDPFDHQRRTGTYQCDPDRDPLLDDWESGFVVSYGPWKGDLYNADLEGTSAFTVMDTVGVGGLLCALVGLVGGAVHLIRRRGRAAAGPLPAPAYAGVDPLSGRPWSGGPAAPPLTYAVCAAAATRQAALRGSDAPPGRPGAGVRTGPWWRVPVLLEATGLTRALYPLAYLVGIGTLTLVRPGTVSGPMQVLAVVLGAFGLYSLLRILREGVPLARQLTRQADGPVAETPRYVLLEEPSGTGTDPVLLLFPADADDSAPPRAVLRLLAPGPRKRPWAGLPAPVGTAELRGRREEPFWAVPWIDGRPHWPADAYEELDLADPETARYLEELVPARR
;
A
#
# COMPACT_ATOMS: atom_id res chain seq x y z
N MET A 1 -8.71 12.69 -13.99
CA MET A 1 -8.44 14.14 -13.98
C MET A 1 -9.71 14.89 -14.34
N ASN A 2 -10.29 14.65 -15.52
CA ASN A 2 -11.56 15.27 -15.93
C ASN A 2 -12.71 14.96 -14.94
N ALA A 3 -12.84 13.73 -14.45
CA ALA A 3 -13.83 13.39 -13.43
C ALA A 3 -13.62 14.09 -12.07
N GLY A 4 -12.36 14.34 -11.66
CA GLY A 4 -12.06 15.05 -10.41
C GLY A 4 -12.25 16.56 -10.54
N LEU A 5 -11.94 17.13 -11.70
CA LEU A 5 -12.26 18.52 -12.05
C LEU A 5 -13.77 18.73 -12.16
N ALA A 6 -14.51 17.77 -12.73
CA ALA A 6 -15.96 17.82 -12.81
C ALA A 6 -16.60 17.75 -11.42
N LEU A 7 -16.08 16.92 -10.50
CA LEU A 7 -16.55 16.86 -9.11
C LEU A 7 -16.24 18.14 -8.32
N LEU A 8 -15.05 18.74 -8.50
CA LEU A 8 -14.71 20.03 -7.89
C LEU A 8 -15.55 21.18 -8.46
N ALA A 9 -15.79 21.18 -9.77
CA ALA A 9 -16.65 22.16 -10.42
C ALA A 9 -18.11 21.98 -9.95
N ALA A 10 -18.60 20.75 -9.84
CA ALA A 10 -19.92 20.44 -9.32
C ALA A 10 -20.07 20.90 -7.86
N ALA A 11 -19.06 20.65 -7.02
CA ALA A 11 -19.02 21.14 -5.63
C ALA A 11 -19.05 22.67 -5.58
N LEU A 12 -18.25 23.34 -6.41
CA LEU A 12 -18.22 24.79 -6.50
C LEU A 12 -19.56 25.35 -7.00
N THR A 13 -20.21 24.72 -7.97
CA THR A 13 -21.54 25.13 -8.44
C THR A 13 -22.63 24.90 -7.41
N VAL A 14 -22.55 23.85 -6.58
CA VAL A 14 -23.51 23.64 -5.48
C VAL A 14 -23.34 24.72 -4.40
N VAL A 15 -22.10 25.12 -4.09
CA VAL A 15 -21.79 26.22 -3.15
C VAL A 15 -22.19 27.59 -3.71
N VAL A 16 -22.07 27.80 -5.03
CA VAL A 16 -22.47 29.07 -5.67
C VAL A 16 -23.98 29.15 -5.93
N ALA A 17 -24.65 28.01 -6.14
CA ALA A 17 -26.09 27.95 -6.39
C ALA A 17 -26.94 27.90 -5.11
N SER A 18 -26.34 27.77 -3.92
CA SER A 18 -27.06 27.69 -2.64
C SER A 18 -27.52 29.04 -2.08
N ALA A 19 -27.76 30.04 -2.93
CA ALA A 19 -28.22 31.38 -2.55
C ALA A 19 -29.69 31.44 -2.07
N SER A 20 -30.29 30.31 -1.70
CA SER A 20 -31.62 30.25 -1.08
C SER A 20 -31.51 29.66 0.32
N ALA A 21 -32.25 30.21 1.29
CA ALA A 21 -32.17 29.84 2.71
C ALA A 21 -32.37 28.32 2.99
N SER A 22 -33.10 27.59 2.15
CA SER A 22 -33.26 26.13 2.27
C SER A 22 -32.08 25.31 1.74
N ALA A 23 -31.17 25.94 0.98
CA ALA A 23 -29.99 25.31 0.40
C ALA A 23 -28.72 25.56 1.23
N GLU A 24 -28.74 26.53 2.16
CA GLU A 24 -27.60 26.84 3.04
C GLU A 24 -27.27 25.70 4.00
N GLU A 25 -28.26 25.06 4.64
CA GLU A 25 -28.02 23.88 5.49
C GLU A 25 -27.42 22.71 4.71
N LEU A 26 -27.98 22.42 3.52
CA LEU A 26 -27.47 21.35 2.64
C LEU A 26 -26.08 21.68 2.09
N ALA A 27 -25.79 22.95 1.80
CA ALA A 27 -24.47 23.40 1.35
C ALA A 27 -23.43 23.40 2.46
N ALA A 28 -23.81 23.78 3.69
CA ALA A 28 -22.95 23.71 4.87
C ALA A 28 -22.56 22.27 5.20
N VAL A 29 -23.50 21.33 5.04
CA VAL A 29 -23.24 19.90 5.26
C VAL A 29 -22.51 19.27 4.08
N LEU A 30 -23.01 19.40 2.84
CA LEU A 30 -22.48 18.69 1.66
C LEU A 30 -21.25 19.36 1.06
N GLY A 31 -21.08 20.68 1.22
CA GLY A 31 -19.95 21.45 0.68
C GLY A 31 -18.59 20.88 1.09
N PRO A 32 -18.33 20.68 2.39
CA PRO A 32 -17.08 20.09 2.87
C PRO A 32 -16.82 18.67 2.32
N TRP A 33 -17.87 17.83 2.22
CA TRP A 33 -17.77 16.47 1.69
C TRP A 33 -17.45 16.46 0.19
N CYS A 34 -18.18 17.25 -0.59
CA CYS A 34 -17.97 17.39 -2.03
C CYS A 34 -16.59 17.96 -2.35
N PHE A 35 -16.14 18.97 -1.60
CA PHE A 35 -14.80 19.53 -1.71
C PHE A 35 -13.73 18.48 -1.40
N SER A 36 -13.89 17.73 -0.30
CA SER A 36 -12.93 16.71 0.12
C SER A 36 -12.83 15.55 -0.88
N LEU A 37 -13.97 15.08 -1.40
CA LEU A 37 -14.01 14.06 -2.45
C LEU A 37 -13.38 14.55 -3.76
N GLY A 38 -13.69 15.79 -4.16
CA GLY A 38 -13.10 16.44 -5.34
C GLY A 38 -11.59 16.58 -5.22
N ALA A 39 -11.09 17.06 -4.07
CA ALA A 39 -9.67 17.18 -3.78
C ALA A 39 -8.96 15.81 -3.79
N GLY A 40 -9.58 14.78 -3.21
CA GLY A 40 -9.08 13.40 -3.24
C GLY A 40 -8.96 12.85 -4.66
N ALA A 41 -10.02 13.02 -5.48
CA ALA A 41 -10.03 12.58 -6.87
C ALA A 41 -9.00 13.32 -7.73
N LEU A 42 -8.81 14.63 -7.51
CA LEU A 42 -7.81 15.45 -8.18
C LEU A 42 -6.39 15.02 -7.77
N GLY A 43 -6.14 14.80 -6.48
CA GLY A 43 -4.87 14.28 -5.97
C GLY A 43 -4.49 12.93 -6.58
N LEU A 44 -5.45 12.00 -6.65
CA LEU A 44 -5.27 10.71 -7.32
C LEU A 44 -4.96 10.89 -8.82
N GLY A 45 -5.71 11.77 -9.50
CA GLY A 45 -5.50 12.08 -10.92
C GLY A 45 -4.12 12.66 -11.23
N LEU A 46 -3.66 13.61 -10.42
CA LEU A 46 -2.32 14.20 -10.52
C LEU A 46 -1.22 13.17 -10.23
N TRP A 47 -1.44 12.30 -9.24
CA TRP A 47 -0.52 11.22 -8.91
C TRP A 47 -0.36 10.22 -10.06
N LEU A 48 -1.48 9.78 -10.65
CA LEU A 48 -1.49 8.88 -11.82
C LEU A 48 -0.82 9.53 -13.03
N ARG A 49 -1.14 10.79 -13.34
CA ARG A 49 -0.49 11.56 -14.42
C ARG A 49 1.01 11.70 -14.20
N GLY A 50 1.42 11.93 -12.95
CA GLY A 50 2.83 11.95 -12.53
C GLY A 50 3.53 10.61 -12.78
N ARG A 51 2.88 9.48 -12.47
CA ARG A 51 3.41 8.13 -12.79
C ARG A 51 3.61 7.94 -14.29
N VAL A 52 2.62 8.27 -15.12
CA VAL A 52 2.69 8.14 -16.58
C VAL A 52 3.76 9.04 -17.17
N ARG A 53 3.81 10.32 -16.78
CA ARG A 53 4.86 11.26 -17.24
C ARG A 53 6.26 10.81 -16.86
N ARG A 54 6.43 10.15 -15.71
CA ARG A 54 7.72 9.61 -15.30
C ARG A 54 8.10 8.38 -16.13
N MET A 55 7.13 7.52 -16.44
CA MET A 55 7.34 6.37 -17.32
C MET A 55 7.75 6.82 -18.73
N ARG A 56 7.00 7.75 -19.34
CA ARG A 56 7.35 8.34 -20.66
C ARG A 56 8.73 8.98 -20.69
N ARG A 57 9.11 9.72 -19.63
CA ARG A 57 10.44 10.30 -19.53
C ARG A 57 11.54 9.26 -19.47
N VAL A 58 11.33 8.17 -18.73
CA VAL A 58 12.29 7.06 -18.69
C VAL A 58 12.44 6.45 -20.09
N LEU A 59 11.32 6.08 -20.72
CA LEU A 59 11.27 5.49 -22.05
C LEU A 59 11.92 6.36 -23.14
N GLY A 60 11.82 7.69 -23.05
CA GLY A 60 12.42 8.61 -24.01
C GLY A 60 13.86 9.03 -23.71
N SER A 61 14.44 8.63 -22.58
CA SER A 61 15.77 9.12 -22.13
C SER A 61 16.88 8.10 -22.16
N ARG A 62 16.55 6.81 -22.34
CA ARG A 62 17.49 5.70 -22.22
C ARG A 62 17.21 4.68 -23.33
N PRO A 63 18.25 4.09 -23.95
CA PRO A 63 18.05 2.99 -24.87
C PRO A 63 17.47 1.78 -24.12
N TRP A 64 16.74 0.95 -24.86
CA TRP A 64 16.34 -0.38 -24.41
C TRP A 64 17.52 -1.32 -24.50
N THR A 65 17.75 -2.10 -23.46
CA THR A 65 18.80 -3.12 -23.39
C THR A 65 18.19 -4.46 -23.03
N ALA A 66 18.59 -5.52 -23.74
CA ALA A 66 18.17 -6.88 -23.44
C ALA A 66 19.09 -7.46 -22.36
N HIS A 67 18.51 -8.08 -21.32
CA HIS A 67 19.28 -8.70 -20.24
C HIS A 67 18.80 -10.11 -20.01
N ALA A 68 19.75 -11.01 -19.71
CA ALA A 68 19.37 -12.27 -19.11
C ALA A 68 18.72 -11.96 -17.75
N SER A 69 17.61 -12.60 -17.44
CA SER A 69 16.80 -12.28 -16.28
C SER A 69 16.34 -13.53 -15.56
N VAL A 70 16.19 -13.39 -14.24
CA VAL A 70 15.56 -14.39 -13.39
C VAL A 70 14.54 -13.68 -12.51
N ALA A 71 13.30 -14.14 -12.58
CA ALA A 71 12.21 -13.69 -11.74
C ALA A 71 12.18 -14.56 -10.48
N VAL A 72 12.27 -13.92 -9.31
CA VAL A 72 12.24 -14.58 -8.01
C VAL A 72 10.94 -14.20 -7.29
N GLN A 73 10.05 -15.17 -7.08
CA GLN A 73 8.86 -15.00 -6.25
C GLN A 73 9.22 -15.27 -4.79
N ARG A 74 8.86 -14.35 -3.88
CA ARG A 74 9.08 -14.51 -2.43
C ARG A 74 7.78 -14.31 -1.67
N GLY A 75 6.84 -15.25 -1.80
CA GLY A 75 5.57 -15.29 -1.05
C GLY A 75 4.93 -13.93 -0.79
N GLY A 76 4.49 -13.68 0.44
CA GLY A 76 3.85 -12.42 0.88
C GLY A 76 4.75 -11.17 0.87
N SER A 77 6.06 -11.29 0.58
CA SER A 77 7.03 -10.19 0.67
C SER A 77 7.25 -9.40 -0.63
N GLY A 78 6.55 -9.80 -1.70
CA GLY A 78 6.56 -9.15 -3.01
C GLY A 78 7.69 -9.67 -3.90
N ALA A 79 7.39 -9.83 -5.19
CA ALA A 79 8.31 -10.45 -6.13
C ALA A 79 9.54 -9.56 -6.47
N ALA A 80 10.61 -10.20 -6.93
CA ALA A 80 11.82 -9.56 -7.42
C ALA A 80 12.18 -10.09 -8.83
N VAL A 81 12.98 -9.32 -9.56
CA VAL A 81 13.57 -9.68 -10.85
C VAL A 81 15.04 -9.26 -10.78
N VAL A 82 15.94 -10.16 -11.15
CA VAL A 82 17.36 -9.85 -11.30
C VAL A 82 17.74 -9.85 -12.76
N LEU A 83 18.43 -8.81 -13.20
CA LEU A 83 18.95 -8.70 -14.56
C LEU A 83 20.48 -8.85 -14.55
N ALA A 84 20.99 -9.63 -15.49
CA ALA A 84 22.42 -9.84 -15.74
C ALA A 84 22.97 -8.71 -16.61
N GLY A 85 24.16 -8.23 -16.24
CA GLY A 85 24.89 -7.25 -17.00
C GLY A 85 24.32 -5.85 -16.84
N GLY A 86 24.84 -5.07 -15.91
CA GLY A 86 24.83 -3.61 -16.03
C GLY A 86 25.44 -3.17 -17.37
N PRO A 87 25.48 -1.86 -17.68
CA PRO A 87 26.03 -1.34 -18.94
C PRO A 87 27.48 -1.77 -19.27
N ARG A 88 28.17 -2.45 -18.35
CA ARG A 88 29.54 -2.96 -18.45
C ARG A 88 29.67 -4.50 -18.34
N GLY A 89 28.58 -5.26 -18.26
CA GLY A 89 28.61 -6.74 -18.25
C GLY A 89 28.78 -7.41 -16.89
N ASP A 90 29.42 -6.77 -15.91
CA ASP A 90 29.82 -7.44 -14.64
C ASP A 90 28.95 -7.11 -13.41
N GLU A 91 27.79 -6.48 -13.61
CA GLU A 91 26.94 -6.00 -12.51
C GLU A 91 25.56 -6.67 -12.54
N LEU A 92 25.03 -6.98 -11.35
CA LEU A 92 23.68 -7.53 -11.19
C LEU A 92 22.70 -6.44 -10.73
N LEU A 93 21.55 -6.38 -11.39
CA LEU A 93 20.49 -5.40 -11.14
C LEU A 93 19.29 -6.06 -10.49
N VAL A 94 19.10 -5.86 -9.19
CA VAL A 94 17.97 -6.41 -8.44
C VAL A 94 16.82 -5.41 -8.38
N LEU A 95 15.71 -5.75 -9.02
CA LEU A 95 14.53 -4.90 -9.20
C LEU A 95 13.29 -5.52 -8.56
N ALA A 96 12.42 -4.71 -7.96
CA ALA A 96 11.06 -5.06 -7.58
C ALA A 96 10.08 -4.53 -8.64
N PRO A 97 9.40 -5.40 -9.40
CA PRO A 97 8.33 -4.98 -10.29
C PRO A 97 7.18 -4.36 -9.49
N LEU A 98 6.68 -3.22 -9.95
CA LEU A 98 5.53 -2.51 -9.39
C LEU A 98 4.26 -2.91 -10.15
N THR A 99 3.96 -4.20 -10.06
CA THR A 99 2.84 -4.85 -10.74
C THR A 99 1.97 -5.61 -9.74
N THR A 100 0.74 -5.94 -10.13
CA THR A 100 -0.14 -6.83 -9.36
C THR A 100 0.37 -8.28 -9.46
N GLN A 101 0.12 -9.12 -8.44
CA GLN A 101 0.59 -10.52 -8.43
C GLN A 101 0.19 -11.28 -9.70
N TRP A 102 -1.02 -11.04 -10.20
CA TRP A 102 -1.55 -11.68 -11.42
C TRP A 102 -0.78 -11.34 -12.70
N ARG A 103 0.02 -10.27 -12.74
CA ARG A 103 0.83 -9.89 -13.91
C ARG A 103 2.29 -10.34 -13.76
N TYR A 104 2.60 -11.09 -12.71
CA TYR A 104 3.94 -11.60 -12.48
C TYR A 104 4.32 -12.71 -13.45
N HIS A 105 3.35 -13.49 -13.93
CA HIS A 105 3.56 -14.53 -14.95
C HIS A 105 4.26 -13.97 -16.22
N LEU A 106 3.97 -12.71 -16.57
CA LEU A 106 4.61 -12.00 -17.68
C LEU A 106 6.14 -11.81 -17.52
N LEU A 107 6.68 -12.06 -16.32
CA LEU A 107 8.11 -11.95 -16.00
C LEU A 107 8.77 -13.32 -15.79
N THR A 108 7.99 -14.37 -15.50
CA THR A 108 8.50 -15.74 -15.29
C THR A 108 8.52 -16.54 -16.60
N ASP A 109 7.56 -16.31 -17.49
CA ASP A 109 7.42 -17.02 -18.77
C ASP A 109 8.32 -16.49 -19.90
N THR A 110 9.09 -15.45 -19.61
CA THR A 110 10.09 -14.94 -20.55
C THR A 110 11.29 -15.88 -20.49
N ALA A 111 11.67 -16.53 -21.58
CA ALA A 111 12.76 -17.52 -21.75
C ALA A 111 14.16 -17.07 -21.25
N GLY A 112 14.25 -16.64 -20.00
CA GLY A 112 15.40 -16.03 -19.36
C GLY A 112 15.81 -14.65 -19.88
N VAL A 113 14.99 -13.91 -20.66
CA VAL A 113 15.37 -12.60 -21.21
C VAL A 113 14.29 -11.53 -20.98
N LEU A 114 14.68 -10.39 -20.39
CA LEU A 114 13.83 -9.21 -20.24
C LEU A 114 14.48 -7.96 -20.82
N TRP A 115 13.64 -7.11 -21.39
CA TRP A 115 14.02 -5.79 -21.86
C TRP A 115 13.98 -4.79 -20.72
N TRP A 116 15.01 -3.97 -20.58
CA TRP A 116 15.10 -2.93 -19.58
C TRP A 116 15.32 -1.56 -20.20
N CYS A 117 14.59 -0.57 -19.70
CA CYS A 117 14.82 0.84 -20.00
C CYS A 117 14.78 1.62 -18.67
N GLY A 118 15.92 2.16 -18.25
CA GLY A 118 15.97 3.02 -17.07
C GLY A 118 17.32 3.18 -16.42
N ASP A 119 17.29 3.62 -15.16
CA ASP A 119 18.47 3.86 -14.36
C ASP A 119 18.53 2.86 -13.20
N PRO A 120 19.63 2.08 -13.08
CA PRO A 120 19.88 1.19 -11.96
C PRO A 120 19.55 1.75 -10.58
N ARG A 121 19.81 3.04 -10.36
CA ARG A 121 19.67 3.68 -9.05
C ARG A 121 18.28 4.23 -8.79
N SER A 122 17.50 4.52 -9.83
CA SER A 122 16.20 5.18 -9.71
C SER A 122 15.01 4.38 -10.23
N GLY A 123 15.28 3.22 -10.83
CA GLY A 123 14.31 2.31 -11.42
C GLY A 123 14.08 2.59 -12.90
N GLY A 124 13.13 1.86 -13.47
CA GLY A 124 12.93 1.82 -14.91
C GLY A 124 11.68 1.05 -15.30
N VAL A 125 11.66 0.60 -16.55
CA VAL A 125 10.58 -0.16 -17.15
C VAL A 125 11.17 -1.47 -17.68
N LEU A 126 10.51 -2.57 -17.33
CA LEU A 126 10.74 -3.91 -17.85
C LEU A 126 9.71 -4.18 -18.95
N ALA A 127 10.08 -4.94 -19.96
CA ALA A 127 9.15 -5.51 -20.92
C ALA A 127 9.55 -6.95 -21.25
N PRO A 128 8.59 -7.87 -21.42
CA PRO A 128 8.85 -9.18 -21.99
C PRO A 128 9.27 -9.04 -23.47
N PRO A 129 9.93 -10.06 -24.05
CA PRO A 129 10.16 -10.12 -25.48
C PRO A 129 8.82 -9.96 -26.23
N GLY A 130 8.81 -9.13 -27.28
CA GLY A 130 7.59 -8.70 -27.99
C GLY A 130 7.10 -7.30 -27.61
N GLY A 131 7.46 -6.79 -26.44
CA GLY A 131 7.29 -5.36 -26.09
C GLY A 131 5.85 -4.88 -25.86
N GLU A 132 4.86 -5.77 -25.86
CA GLU A 132 3.44 -5.41 -25.72
C GLU A 132 3.08 -4.91 -24.33
N GLU A 133 3.78 -5.41 -23.29
CA GLU A 133 3.45 -5.13 -21.90
C GLU A 133 4.59 -4.42 -21.16
N LEU A 134 4.30 -3.25 -20.58
CA LEU A 134 5.28 -2.42 -19.88
C LEU A 134 5.11 -2.51 -18.36
N ILE A 135 6.10 -3.06 -17.68
CA ILE A 135 6.10 -3.25 -16.23
C ILE A 135 7.10 -2.30 -15.59
N ARG A 136 6.62 -1.33 -14.82
CA ARG A 136 7.51 -0.44 -14.08
C ARG A 136 8.23 -1.21 -12.97
N ALA A 137 9.54 -1.06 -12.83
CA ALA A 137 10.29 -1.65 -11.74
C ALA A 137 11.10 -0.61 -10.96
N ARG A 138 11.38 -0.90 -9.69
CA ARG A 138 12.21 -0.08 -8.80
C ARG A 138 13.37 -0.91 -8.25
N PRO A 139 14.52 -0.33 -7.93
CA PRO A 139 15.59 -1.10 -7.30
C PRO A 139 15.16 -1.58 -5.91
N LEU A 140 15.61 -2.78 -5.56
CA LEU A 140 15.38 -3.38 -4.26
C LEU A 140 16.32 -2.75 -3.20
N GLY A 141 15.85 -2.61 -1.96
CA GLY A 141 16.69 -2.05 -0.88
C GLY A 141 17.91 -2.93 -0.59
N ALA A 142 19.08 -2.36 -0.25
CA ALA A 142 20.35 -3.09 -0.22
C ALA A 142 20.34 -4.41 0.58
N ARG A 143 19.70 -4.44 1.76
CA ARG A 143 19.57 -5.66 2.57
C ARG A 143 18.77 -6.75 1.85
N ARG A 144 17.66 -6.38 1.21
CA ARG A 144 16.83 -7.32 0.44
C ARG A 144 17.53 -7.72 -0.85
N ALA A 145 18.21 -6.79 -1.52
CA ALA A 145 18.98 -7.04 -2.73
C ALA A 145 20.08 -8.08 -2.48
N ARG A 146 20.88 -7.92 -1.40
CA ARG A 146 21.90 -8.90 -1.01
C ARG A 146 21.30 -10.29 -0.77
N ARG A 147 20.23 -10.37 0.03
CA ARG A 147 19.50 -11.64 0.23
C ARG A 147 18.99 -12.23 -1.07
N THR A 148 18.59 -11.42 -2.05
CA THR A 148 18.15 -11.92 -3.36
C THR A 148 19.35 -12.40 -4.19
N LEU A 149 20.50 -11.73 -4.13
CA LEU A 149 21.72 -12.17 -4.82
C LEU A 149 22.27 -13.49 -4.26
N ASP A 150 22.08 -13.75 -2.98
CA ASP A 150 22.49 -15.01 -2.35
C ASP A 150 21.68 -16.21 -2.86
N LEU A 151 20.53 -15.95 -3.51
CA LEU A 151 19.70 -17.01 -4.07
C LEU A 151 20.43 -17.68 -5.24
N PRO A 152 20.44 -19.01 -5.28
CA PRO A 152 21.01 -19.78 -6.39
C PRO A 152 20.47 -19.41 -7.78
N GLN A 153 19.21 -18.96 -7.87
CA GLN A 153 18.50 -18.36 -9.03
C GLN A 153 19.35 -17.31 -9.70
N VAL A 154 19.97 -16.51 -8.86
CA VAL A 154 20.73 -15.35 -9.25
C VAL A 154 22.20 -15.71 -9.49
N ARG A 155 22.71 -16.79 -8.88
CA ARG A 155 24.03 -17.36 -9.19
C ARG A 155 24.06 -17.91 -10.61
N ALA A 156 23.09 -18.74 -10.98
CA ALA A 156 22.99 -19.37 -12.30
C ALA A 156 22.95 -18.34 -13.43
N LEU A 157 22.31 -17.19 -13.17
CA LEU A 157 22.24 -16.06 -14.10
C LEU A 157 23.62 -15.46 -14.44
N SER A 158 24.63 -15.61 -13.58
CA SER A 158 26.03 -15.17 -13.83
C SER A 158 26.72 -15.99 -14.93
N HIS A 159 26.22 -17.20 -15.21
CA HIS A 159 26.79 -18.14 -16.19
C HIS A 159 26.01 -18.15 -17.52
N ARG A 160 24.92 -17.38 -17.63
CA ARG A 160 24.15 -17.30 -18.89
C ARG A 160 24.86 -16.39 -19.90
N PRO A 161 24.92 -16.79 -21.19
CA PRO A 161 25.48 -15.93 -22.21
C PRO A 161 24.64 -14.65 -22.34
N PRO A 162 25.27 -13.47 -22.55
CA PRO A 162 24.54 -12.23 -22.72
C PRO A 162 23.62 -12.33 -23.96
N PRO A 163 22.34 -11.93 -23.86
CA PRO A 163 21.43 -11.99 -25.00
C PRO A 163 21.89 -11.03 -26.09
N ARG A 164 21.61 -11.40 -27.36
CA ARG A 164 21.89 -10.55 -28.51
C ARG A 164 21.15 -9.22 -28.35
N GLN A 165 21.89 -8.13 -28.29
CA GLN A 165 21.31 -6.79 -28.31
C GLN A 165 20.69 -6.53 -29.69
N PRO A 166 19.55 -5.81 -29.76
CA PRO A 166 19.04 -5.36 -31.04
C PRO A 166 20.11 -4.48 -31.69
N HIS A 167 20.66 -4.96 -32.80
CA HIS A 167 21.50 -4.12 -33.62
C HIS A 167 20.58 -3.09 -34.26
N ALA A 168 20.89 -1.80 -34.08
CA ALA A 168 20.38 -0.81 -35.02
C ALA A 168 20.83 -1.27 -36.42
N PRO A 169 19.93 -1.35 -37.42
CA PRO A 169 20.30 -1.81 -38.75
C PRO A 169 21.45 -0.96 -39.26
N ALA A 170 22.58 -1.63 -39.57
CA ALA A 170 23.84 -1.00 -39.94
C ALA A 170 23.82 -0.31 -41.32
N ASP A 171 22.72 -0.43 -42.07
CA ASP A 171 22.61 0.01 -43.48
C ASP A 171 21.75 1.27 -43.70
N ARG A 172 21.72 2.20 -42.75
CA ARG A 172 21.34 3.58 -43.09
C ARG A 172 22.57 4.48 -43.11
N PRO A 173 23.15 4.76 -44.30
CA PRO A 173 24.08 5.86 -44.42
C PRO A 173 23.32 7.16 -44.12
N GLY A 174 23.72 7.86 -43.06
CA GLY A 174 23.42 9.28 -42.91
C GLY A 174 22.20 9.71 -42.09
N SER A 175 21.66 8.92 -41.14
CA SER A 175 20.91 9.58 -40.05
C SER A 175 21.92 10.14 -39.05
N LEU A 176 22.18 11.45 -39.14
CA LEU A 176 22.69 12.29 -38.05
C LEU A 176 21.83 12.08 -36.80
N TRP A 177 22.04 10.98 -36.08
CA TRP A 177 21.70 10.93 -34.67
C TRP A 177 22.68 11.89 -34.02
N LEU A 178 22.16 13.06 -33.64
CA LEU A 178 22.85 13.97 -32.75
C LEU A 178 23.49 13.13 -31.65
N THR A 179 24.81 13.06 -31.66
CA THR A 179 25.60 12.95 -30.45
C THR A 179 25.30 14.22 -29.67
N VAL A 180 24.13 14.28 -29.02
CA VAL A 180 23.85 15.28 -28.00
C VAL A 180 24.96 15.03 -26.98
N PRO A 181 25.94 15.95 -26.84
CA PRO A 181 26.95 15.80 -25.81
C PRO A 181 26.19 15.67 -24.49
N PRO A 182 26.64 14.86 -23.52
CA PRO A 182 25.95 14.76 -22.25
C PRO A 182 25.82 16.17 -21.68
N GLU A 183 24.61 16.74 -21.81
CA GLU A 183 24.30 18.06 -21.30
C GLU A 183 24.60 17.97 -19.82
N LYS A 184 25.66 18.67 -19.38
CA LYS A 184 25.97 18.77 -17.95
C LYS A 184 24.67 19.26 -17.32
N PRO A 185 24.00 18.44 -16.49
CA PRO A 185 22.71 18.82 -15.98
C PRO A 185 22.89 20.17 -15.30
N PRO A 186 22.10 21.19 -15.64
CA PRO A 186 22.23 22.50 -15.03
C PRO A 186 22.23 22.27 -13.52
N ARG A 187 23.25 22.82 -12.83
CA ARG A 187 23.37 22.80 -11.37
C ARG A 187 22.19 23.57 -10.77
N ARG A 188 20.98 23.00 -10.85
CA ARG A 188 19.81 23.49 -10.16
C ARG A 188 20.10 23.30 -8.69
N ARG A 189 20.22 24.43 -7.99
CA ARG A 189 20.32 24.56 -6.54
C ARG A 189 19.38 23.52 -5.93
N ARG A 190 19.96 22.44 -5.42
CA ARG A 190 19.23 21.23 -5.03
C ARG A 190 18.54 21.54 -3.70
N TRP A 191 17.41 22.24 -3.76
CA TRP A 191 16.55 22.45 -2.59
C TRP A 191 16.28 21.06 -2.01
N ARG A 192 16.75 20.84 -0.78
CA ARG A 192 16.69 19.54 -0.13
C ARG A 192 15.20 19.23 0.04
N PRO A 193 14.63 18.28 -0.71
CA PRO A 193 13.18 18.04 -0.69
C PRO A 193 12.65 17.67 0.69
N GLY A 194 13.50 17.19 1.61
CA GLY A 194 13.13 16.96 3.01
C GLY A 194 12.82 18.25 3.79
N LEU A 195 13.49 19.37 3.50
CA LEU A 195 13.22 20.66 4.14
C LEU A 195 11.86 21.22 3.72
N THR A 196 11.42 20.97 2.48
CA THR A 196 10.09 21.38 2.01
C THR A 196 8.97 20.66 2.77
N TRP A 197 9.09 19.35 2.98
CA TRP A 197 8.08 18.59 3.73
C TRP A 197 8.07 18.95 5.22
N LEU A 198 9.25 19.17 5.80
CA LEU A 198 9.37 19.64 7.18
C LEU A 198 8.77 21.04 7.33
N ALA A 199 9.03 21.96 6.40
CA ALA A 199 8.46 23.29 6.41
C ALA A 199 6.93 23.26 6.32
N LEU A 200 6.35 22.42 5.45
CA LEU A 200 4.89 22.24 5.38
C LEU A 200 4.31 21.65 6.66
N LEU A 201 5.00 20.68 7.27
CA LEU A 201 4.59 20.11 8.55
C LEU A 201 4.60 21.16 9.66
N VAL A 202 5.69 21.92 9.79
CA VAL A 202 5.85 22.96 10.81
C VAL A 202 4.85 24.09 10.59
N ALA A 203 4.71 24.60 9.37
CA ALA A 203 3.73 25.63 9.04
C ALA A 203 2.29 25.15 9.33
N GLY A 204 2.01 23.87 9.02
CA GLY A 204 0.73 23.26 9.32
C GLY A 204 0.43 23.17 10.82
N LEU A 205 1.40 22.69 11.61
CA LEU A 205 1.30 22.63 13.07
C LEU A 205 1.14 24.01 13.70
N VAL A 206 1.87 25.01 13.22
CA VAL A 206 1.74 26.40 13.67
C VAL A 206 0.32 26.93 13.39
N GLY A 207 -0.24 26.66 12.20
CA GLY A 207 -1.62 27.05 11.88
C GLY A 207 -2.64 26.40 12.82
N VAL A 208 -2.48 25.10 13.12
CA VAL A 208 -3.37 24.40 14.07
C VAL A 208 -3.26 24.98 15.48
N VAL A 209 -2.04 25.20 15.98
CA VAL A 209 -1.81 25.77 17.32
C VAL A 209 -2.40 27.18 17.42
N LEU A 210 -2.23 28.00 16.38
CA LEU A 210 -2.77 29.35 16.36
C LEU A 210 -4.31 29.35 16.41
N ALA A 211 -4.94 28.46 15.63
CA ALA A 211 -6.40 28.30 15.66
C ALA A 211 -6.90 27.82 17.03
N THR A 212 -6.19 26.89 17.70
CA THR A 212 -6.58 26.44 19.04
C THR A 212 -6.43 27.53 20.09
N VAL A 213 -5.37 28.35 20.02
CA VAL A 213 -5.19 29.47 20.94
C VAL A 213 -6.28 30.51 20.74
N TRP A 214 -6.66 30.82 19.50
CA TRP A 214 -7.77 31.73 19.23
C TRP A 214 -9.11 31.19 19.70
N ALA A 215 -9.39 29.91 19.51
CA ALA A 215 -10.61 29.28 20.01
C ALA A 215 -10.71 29.38 21.54
N GLU A 216 -9.62 29.09 22.26
CA GLU A 216 -9.56 29.21 23.71
C GLU A 216 -9.73 30.66 24.18
N GLN A 217 -9.18 31.64 23.46
CA GLN A 217 -9.38 33.05 23.78
C GLN A 217 -10.83 33.50 23.53
N SER A 218 -11.50 32.98 22.51
CA SER A 218 -12.89 33.34 22.22
C SER A 218 -13.87 32.91 23.32
N GLU A 219 -13.55 31.87 24.09
CA GLU A 219 -14.34 31.49 25.28
C GLU A 219 -14.27 32.54 26.40
N SER A 220 -13.25 33.40 26.38
CA SER A 220 -13.05 34.48 27.34
C SER A 220 -13.48 35.86 26.83
N ASP A 221 -14.14 35.93 25.67
CA ASP A 221 -14.60 37.19 25.10
C ASP A 221 -15.71 37.81 25.97
N PRO A 222 -15.58 39.10 26.33
CA PRO A 222 -16.54 39.76 27.19
C PRO A 222 -17.90 39.90 26.50
N ARG A 223 -18.95 39.45 27.18
CA ARG A 223 -20.34 39.77 26.85
C ARG A 223 -20.65 41.20 27.28
N ILE A 224 -21.24 41.98 26.39
CA ILE A 224 -21.62 43.38 26.64
C ILE A 224 -23.04 43.68 26.18
N ASP A 225 -23.60 44.74 26.75
CA ASP A 225 -24.90 45.27 26.37
C ASP A 225 -24.75 46.25 25.20
N LEU A 226 -25.65 46.11 24.23
CA LEU A 226 -25.71 46.90 23.01
C LEU A 226 -27.00 47.73 23.01
N THR A 227 -26.90 49.02 22.67
CA THR A 227 -28.08 49.86 22.44
C THR A 227 -28.38 49.93 20.95
N VAL A 228 -29.54 49.45 20.53
CA VAL A 228 -29.96 49.45 19.13
C VAL A 228 -30.42 50.85 18.74
N LEU A 229 -29.77 51.43 17.73
CA LEU A 229 -30.08 52.78 17.23
C LEU A 229 -31.06 52.73 16.06
N SER A 230 -30.93 51.69 15.23
CA SER A 230 -31.77 51.47 14.06
C SER A 230 -31.66 50.03 13.64
N GLU A 231 -32.78 49.43 13.26
CA GLU A 231 -32.88 48.06 12.74
C GLU A 231 -33.46 48.10 11.33
N ARG A 232 -32.87 47.32 10.43
CA ARG A 232 -33.38 47.10 9.08
C ARG A 232 -34.21 45.82 9.05
N SER A 233 -35.09 45.73 8.05
CA SER A 233 -35.96 44.57 7.82
C SER A 233 -35.22 43.26 7.50
N ASP A 234 -33.91 43.31 7.25
CA ASP A 234 -33.04 42.16 6.99
C ASP A 234 -32.32 41.65 8.27
N GLY A 235 -32.66 42.20 9.45
CA GLY A 235 -32.03 41.85 10.74
C GLY A 235 -30.70 42.55 10.99
N HIS A 236 -30.21 43.40 10.07
CA HIS A 236 -29.03 44.22 10.32
C HIS A 236 -29.38 45.44 11.17
N CYS A 237 -28.69 45.54 12.30
CA CYS A 237 -28.80 46.63 13.24
C CYS A 237 -27.59 47.56 13.21
N VAL A 238 -27.82 48.83 13.52
CA VAL A 238 -26.75 49.76 13.93
C VAL A 238 -26.84 49.90 15.43
N VAL A 239 -25.78 49.51 16.12
CA VAL A 239 -25.73 49.47 17.59
C VAL A 239 -24.69 50.43 18.13
N ARG A 240 -24.91 50.88 19.36
CA ARG A 240 -23.96 51.65 20.16
C ARG A 240 -23.54 50.83 21.37
N TRP A 241 -22.25 50.82 21.68
CA TRP A 241 -21.72 50.11 22.84
C TRP A 241 -20.53 50.83 23.46
N ASN A 242 -20.19 50.46 24.69
CA ASN A 242 -18.92 50.84 25.32
C ASN A 242 -17.93 49.69 25.14
N ASP A 243 -16.81 49.94 24.46
CA ASP A 243 -15.79 48.93 24.25
C ASP A 243 -15.13 48.57 25.60
N PRO A 244 -15.10 47.28 25.99
CA PRO A 244 -14.59 46.88 27.30
C PRO A 244 -13.07 47.04 27.45
N PHE A 245 -12.34 47.26 26.35
CA PHE A 245 -10.87 47.32 26.35
C PHE A 245 -10.32 48.75 26.41
N ASP A 246 -10.99 49.71 25.77
CA ASP A 246 -10.56 51.12 25.77
C ASP A 246 -11.59 52.08 26.39
N HIS A 247 -12.74 51.56 26.80
CA HIS A 247 -13.87 52.30 27.40
C HIS A 247 -14.43 53.42 26.51
N GLN A 248 -14.14 53.41 25.21
CA GLN A 248 -14.72 54.36 24.27
C GLN A 248 -16.11 53.91 23.82
N ARG A 249 -17.01 54.88 23.61
CA ARG A 249 -18.29 54.61 22.94
C ARG A 249 -18.05 54.43 21.46
N ARG A 250 -18.49 53.29 20.93
CA ARG A 250 -18.42 52.95 19.52
C ARG A 250 -19.82 52.80 18.94
N THR A 251 -19.90 52.90 17.62
CA THR A 251 -21.13 52.67 16.86
C THR A 251 -20.75 51.90 15.60
N GLY A 252 -21.56 50.92 15.22
CA GLY A 252 -21.21 49.95 14.20
C GLY A 252 -22.37 49.04 13.85
N THR A 253 -22.17 48.23 12.82
CA THR A 253 -23.15 47.25 12.33
C THR A 253 -23.12 45.98 13.17
N TYR A 254 -24.28 45.38 13.40
CA TYR A 254 -24.47 44.16 14.16
C TYR A 254 -25.63 43.34 13.56
N GLN A 255 -25.61 42.02 13.72
CA GLN A 255 -26.74 41.16 13.34
C GLN A 255 -27.60 40.92 14.58
N CYS A 256 -28.79 41.53 14.65
CA CYS A 256 -29.69 41.33 15.78
C CYS A 256 -30.30 39.92 15.75
N ASP A 257 -30.69 39.43 16.93
CA ASP A 257 -31.43 38.18 17.04
C ASP A 257 -32.85 38.37 16.48
N PRO A 258 -33.27 37.61 15.45
CA PRO A 258 -34.62 37.73 14.89
C PRO A 258 -35.72 37.37 15.89
N ASP A 259 -35.40 36.62 16.94
CA ASP A 259 -36.32 36.17 17.99
C ASP A 259 -36.27 37.07 19.24
N ARG A 260 -35.66 38.26 19.15
CA ARG A 260 -35.57 39.22 20.26
C ARG A 260 -36.96 39.62 20.77
N ASP A 261 -37.09 39.68 22.10
CA ASP A 261 -38.32 40.14 22.77
C ASP A 261 -38.64 41.60 22.37
N PRO A 262 -39.84 41.89 21.81
CA PRO A 262 -40.26 43.26 21.47
C PRO A 262 -40.30 44.21 22.67
N LEU A 263 -40.26 43.71 23.90
CA LEU A 263 -40.17 44.56 25.10
C LEU A 263 -38.76 45.14 25.32
N LEU A 264 -37.77 44.64 24.59
CA LEU A 264 -36.35 45.05 24.64
C LEU A 264 -35.92 45.75 23.33
N ASP A 265 -36.83 46.46 22.66
CA ASP A 265 -36.63 47.02 21.31
C ASP A 265 -35.31 47.81 21.12
N ASP A 266 -34.84 48.54 22.13
CA ASP A 266 -33.62 49.35 22.07
C ASP A 266 -32.37 48.66 22.67
N TRP A 267 -32.48 47.40 23.08
CA TRP A 267 -31.43 46.66 23.78
C TRP A 267 -31.13 45.31 23.11
N GLU A 268 -29.88 44.89 23.15
CA GLU A 268 -29.41 43.59 22.69
C GLU A 268 -28.14 43.20 23.45
N SER A 269 -27.76 41.92 23.44
CA SER A 269 -26.48 41.48 24.02
C SER A 269 -25.56 40.87 22.96
N GLY A 270 -24.28 41.22 22.98
CA GLY A 270 -23.29 40.68 22.07
C GLY A 270 -21.95 40.41 22.75
N PHE A 271 -21.02 39.85 21.99
CA PHE A 271 -19.66 39.58 22.44
C PHE A 271 -18.68 40.47 21.68
N VAL A 272 -17.60 40.86 22.33
CA VAL A 272 -16.51 41.63 21.71
C VAL A 272 -15.26 40.77 21.60
N VAL A 273 -14.72 40.65 20.40
CA VAL A 273 -13.48 39.89 20.16
C VAL A 273 -12.34 40.49 21.00
N SER A 274 -11.69 39.67 21.82
CA SER A 274 -10.62 40.11 22.74
C SER A 274 -9.20 40.00 22.16
N TYR A 275 -9.04 39.32 21.03
CA TYR A 275 -7.75 38.89 20.51
C TYR A 275 -7.49 39.28 19.06
N GLY A 276 -6.20 39.24 18.68
CA GLY A 276 -5.77 39.40 17.29
C GLY A 276 -6.05 40.78 16.68
N PRO A 277 -6.01 40.89 15.34
CA PRO A 277 -6.27 42.15 14.62
C PRO A 277 -7.75 42.55 14.61
N TRP A 278 -8.65 41.67 15.06
CA TRP A 278 -10.11 41.89 15.12
C TRP A 278 -10.57 42.37 16.49
N LYS A 279 -9.64 42.68 17.40
CA LYS A 279 -9.97 43.09 18.75
C LYS A 279 -10.90 44.32 18.74
N GLY A 280 -12.06 44.20 19.38
CA GLY A 280 -13.11 45.23 19.37
C GLY A 280 -14.24 44.99 18.36
N ASP A 281 -14.12 44.01 17.47
CA ASP A 281 -15.22 43.59 16.59
C ASP A 281 -16.35 42.95 17.42
N LEU A 282 -17.60 43.18 16.99
CA LEU A 282 -18.78 42.60 17.61
C LEU A 282 -19.21 41.31 16.93
N TYR A 283 -19.73 40.38 17.70
CA TYR A 283 -20.41 39.20 17.18
C TYR A 283 -21.57 38.73 18.08
N ASN A 284 -22.51 37.97 17.51
CA ASN A 284 -23.68 37.43 18.20
C ASN A 284 -23.45 36.01 18.76
N ALA A 285 -24.45 35.43 19.42
CA ALA A 285 -24.35 34.08 19.98
C ALA A 285 -24.09 32.99 18.93
N ASP A 286 -24.47 33.24 17.68
CA ASP A 286 -24.27 32.36 16.52
C ASP A 286 -22.94 32.61 15.80
N LEU A 287 -22.04 33.42 16.40
CA LEU A 287 -20.70 33.74 15.89
C LEU A 287 -20.68 34.62 14.63
N GLU A 288 -21.79 35.30 14.33
CA GLU A 288 -21.92 36.20 13.19
C GLU A 288 -21.54 37.64 13.57
N GLY A 289 -20.96 38.39 12.63
CA GLY A 289 -20.60 39.80 12.80
C GLY A 289 -19.10 40.10 12.77
N THR A 290 -18.25 39.08 12.91
CA THR A 290 -16.78 39.22 12.78
C THR A 290 -16.18 38.25 11.77
N SER A 291 -15.11 38.69 11.11
CA SER A 291 -14.30 37.81 10.25
C SER A 291 -13.34 36.90 11.03
N ALA A 292 -13.20 37.11 12.35
CA ALA A 292 -12.26 36.37 13.20
C ALA A 292 -12.52 34.85 13.16
N PHE A 293 -13.78 34.41 13.27
CA PHE A 293 -14.13 32.99 13.24
C PHE A 293 -13.86 32.35 11.88
N THR A 294 -14.25 33.02 10.78
CA THR A 294 -13.96 32.53 9.43
C THR A 294 -12.45 32.38 9.17
N VAL A 295 -11.65 33.35 9.64
CA VAL A 295 -10.19 33.30 9.49
C VAL A 295 -9.59 32.20 10.38
N MET A 296 -10.06 32.06 11.62
CA MET A 296 -9.64 31.00 12.54
C MET A 296 -9.89 29.61 11.93
N ASP A 297 -11.09 29.36 11.41
CA ASP A 297 -11.45 28.10 10.76
C ASP A 297 -10.59 27.83 9.53
N THR A 298 -10.41 28.85 8.69
CA THR A 298 -9.58 28.74 7.48
C THR A 298 -8.12 28.43 7.82
N VAL A 299 -7.57 29.07 8.85
CA VAL A 299 -6.20 28.84 9.33
C VAL A 299 -6.07 27.45 9.96
N GLY A 300 -7.05 27.01 10.75
CA GLY A 300 -7.06 25.68 11.37
C GLY A 300 -7.12 24.56 10.33
N VAL A 301 -8.08 24.63 9.40
CA VAL A 301 -8.24 23.64 8.32
C VAL A 301 -7.05 23.66 7.37
N GLY A 302 -6.60 24.84 6.95
CA GLY A 302 -5.42 25.00 6.09
C GLY A 302 -4.14 24.49 6.75
N GLY A 303 -3.97 24.76 8.04
CA GLY A 303 -2.88 24.26 8.87
C GLY A 303 -2.85 22.74 8.91
N LEU A 304 -3.99 22.11 9.20
CA LEU A 304 -4.09 20.65 9.20
C LEU A 304 -3.75 20.03 7.84
N LEU A 305 -4.30 20.58 6.75
CA LEU A 305 -4.01 20.10 5.39
C LEU A 305 -2.51 20.20 5.08
N CYS A 306 -1.88 21.32 5.42
CA CYS A 306 -0.42 21.49 5.31
C CYS A 306 0.34 20.45 6.15
N ALA A 307 -0.09 20.20 7.39
CA ALA A 307 0.52 19.22 8.27
C ALA A 307 0.41 17.80 7.69
N LEU A 308 -0.76 17.42 7.17
CA LEU A 308 -0.99 16.13 6.53
C LEU A 308 -0.14 15.97 5.26
N VAL A 309 -0.09 16.99 4.40
CA VAL A 309 0.75 16.98 3.19
C VAL A 309 2.23 16.91 3.57
N GLY A 310 2.66 17.65 4.60
CA GLY A 310 4.01 17.60 5.16
C GLY A 310 4.37 16.22 5.71
N LEU A 311 3.47 15.60 6.47
CA LEU A 311 3.65 14.28 7.09
C LEU A 311 3.66 13.18 6.04
N VAL A 312 2.67 13.13 5.15
CA VAL A 312 2.59 12.13 4.07
C VAL A 312 3.74 12.32 3.10
N GLY A 313 4.01 13.54 2.67
CA GLY A 313 5.13 13.87 1.78
C GLY A 313 6.47 13.55 2.42
N GLY A 314 6.64 13.85 3.70
CA GLY A 314 7.80 13.53 4.53
C GLY A 314 8.01 12.02 4.69
N ALA A 315 6.96 11.28 5.03
CA ALA A 315 6.97 9.83 5.15
C ALA A 315 7.28 9.16 3.81
N VAL A 316 6.63 9.57 2.73
CA VAL A 316 6.94 9.10 1.37
C VAL A 316 8.37 9.47 0.99
N HIS A 317 8.86 10.66 1.36
CA HIS A 317 10.24 11.06 1.12
C HIS A 317 11.23 10.22 1.91
N LEU A 318 10.95 9.92 3.19
CA LEU A 318 11.76 9.07 4.06
C LEU A 318 11.77 7.62 3.57
N ILE A 319 10.62 7.07 3.19
CA ILE A 319 10.50 5.73 2.58
C ILE A 319 11.27 5.71 1.25
N ARG A 320 11.16 6.75 0.41
CA ARG A 320 11.94 6.87 -0.82
C ARG A 320 13.43 7.10 -0.56
N ARG A 321 13.83 7.78 0.51
CA ARG A 321 15.24 8.04 0.87
C ARG A 321 15.87 6.79 1.46
N ARG A 322 15.18 6.08 2.35
CA ARG A 322 15.54 4.73 2.82
C ARG A 322 15.57 3.74 1.66
N GLY A 323 14.66 3.85 0.71
CA GLY A 323 14.68 3.11 -0.56
C GLY A 323 15.72 3.60 -1.58
N ARG A 324 16.37 4.76 -1.36
CA ARG A 324 17.53 5.25 -2.15
C ARG A 324 18.87 4.86 -1.55
N ALA A 325 18.88 4.31 -0.33
CA ALA A 325 19.87 3.28 0.04
C ALA A 325 19.51 1.93 -0.61
N ALA A 326 18.89 1.97 -1.79
CA ALA A 326 18.93 0.89 -2.74
C ALA A 326 20.39 0.61 -3.04
N ALA A 327 20.73 -0.67 -3.12
CA ALA A 327 22.01 -1.01 -3.70
C ALA A 327 22.02 -0.41 -5.12
N GLY A 328 23.12 0.24 -5.50
CA GLY A 328 23.40 0.44 -6.91
C GLY A 328 23.53 -0.92 -7.60
N PRO A 329 24.00 -0.95 -8.86
CA PRO A 329 24.51 -2.19 -9.41
C PRO A 329 25.47 -2.80 -8.38
N LEU A 330 25.15 -4.02 -7.94
CA LEU A 330 26.03 -4.73 -7.04
C LEU A 330 27.05 -5.45 -7.93
N PRO A 331 28.35 -5.43 -7.58
CA PRO A 331 29.30 -6.27 -8.28
C PRO A 331 28.73 -7.69 -8.23
N ALA A 332 28.77 -8.41 -9.36
CA ALA A 332 28.57 -9.84 -9.32
C ALA A 332 29.49 -10.36 -8.20
N PRO A 333 28.95 -11.06 -7.18
CA PRO A 333 29.80 -11.61 -6.15
C PRO A 333 30.94 -12.35 -6.85
N ALA A 334 32.19 -11.96 -6.55
CA ALA A 334 33.35 -12.70 -6.97
C ALA A 334 33.22 -14.05 -6.26
N TYR A 335 32.61 -15.03 -6.94
CA TYR A 335 32.70 -16.41 -6.52
C TYR A 335 34.18 -16.73 -6.64
N ALA A 336 34.88 -16.68 -5.51
CA ALA A 336 36.31 -16.95 -5.45
C ALA A 336 36.53 -18.35 -6.04
N GLY A 337 37.18 -18.38 -7.20
CA GLY A 337 37.80 -19.56 -7.79
C GLY A 337 36.86 -20.71 -8.13
N VAL A 338 36.23 -20.65 -9.30
CA VAL A 338 36.12 -21.86 -10.12
C VAL A 338 36.80 -21.54 -11.45
N ASP A 339 38.02 -22.03 -11.56
CA ASP A 339 38.82 -22.02 -12.78
C ASP A 339 38.11 -22.87 -13.85
N PRO A 340 37.67 -22.31 -14.99
CA PRO A 340 36.96 -23.07 -16.02
C PRO A 340 37.84 -24.10 -16.75
N LEU A 341 39.13 -24.20 -16.41
CA LEU A 341 40.11 -25.02 -17.12
C LEU A 341 40.66 -26.22 -16.32
N SER A 342 40.24 -26.42 -15.07
CA SER A 342 40.62 -27.61 -14.32
C SER A 342 39.47 -28.61 -14.29
N GLY A 343 39.47 -29.54 -15.24
CA GLY A 343 38.56 -30.69 -15.29
C GLY A 343 38.82 -31.70 -14.15
N ARG A 344 38.87 -31.25 -12.89
CA ARG A 344 38.97 -32.11 -11.71
C ARG A 344 37.68 -32.04 -10.90
N PRO A 345 36.97 -33.17 -10.73
CA PRO A 345 35.77 -33.20 -9.92
C PRO A 345 36.11 -32.99 -8.44
N TRP A 346 35.23 -32.27 -7.76
CA TRP A 346 35.26 -31.97 -6.33
C TRP A 346 35.32 -33.27 -5.53
N SER A 347 36.43 -33.56 -4.87
CA SER A 347 36.51 -34.62 -3.88
C SER A 347 36.17 -34.07 -2.48
N GLY A 348 34.98 -34.45 -1.98
CA GLY A 348 34.77 -34.74 -0.56
C GLY A 348 34.56 -33.58 0.43
N GLY A 349 33.47 -32.84 0.30
CA GLY A 349 32.69 -32.45 1.49
C GLY A 349 31.62 -33.53 1.72
N PRO A 350 31.20 -33.85 2.97
CA PRO A 350 30.12 -34.81 3.17
C PRO A 350 28.90 -34.33 2.38
N ALA A 351 28.47 -35.13 1.39
CA ALA A 351 27.30 -34.84 0.60
C ALA A 351 26.14 -34.55 1.55
N ALA A 352 25.45 -33.43 1.34
CA ALA A 352 24.21 -33.17 2.06
C ALA A 352 23.33 -34.43 1.94
N PRO A 353 22.78 -34.95 3.05
CA PRO A 353 21.98 -36.16 3.00
C PRO A 353 20.86 -35.96 1.97
N PRO A 354 20.55 -36.97 1.15
CA PRO A 354 19.52 -36.83 0.13
C PRO A 354 18.20 -36.38 0.78
N LEU A 355 17.55 -35.39 0.18
CA LEU A 355 16.24 -34.87 0.60
C LEU A 355 15.17 -35.91 0.29
N THR A 356 15.11 -36.95 1.11
CA THR A 356 14.13 -38.04 0.97
C THR A 356 12.92 -37.81 1.86
N TYR A 357 11.84 -38.55 1.59
CA TYR A 357 10.65 -38.56 2.42
C TYR A 357 10.99 -38.78 3.89
N ALA A 358 11.81 -39.78 4.23
CA ALA A 358 12.18 -40.07 5.62
C ALA A 358 12.90 -38.91 6.31
N VAL A 359 13.81 -38.21 5.61
CA VAL A 359 14.55 -37.07 6.16
C VAL A 359 13.60 -35.90 6.44
N CYS A 360 12.73 -35.58 5.48
CA CYS A 360 11.72 -34.53 5.58
C CYS A 360 10.70 -34.85 6.68
N ALA A 361 10.18 -36.08 6.71
CA ALA A 361 9.23 -36.57 7.72
C ALA A 361 9.80 -36.47 9.14
N ALA A 362 11.07 -36.86 9.32
CA ALA A 362 11.74 -36.74 10.61
C ALA A 362 11.92 -35.27 11.03
N ALA A 363 12.20 -34.37 10.09
CA ALA A 363 12.30 -32.93 10.37
C ALA A 363 10.96 -32.32 10.75
N ALA A 364 9.89 -32.64 10.03
CA ALA A 364 8.53 -32.18 10.36
C ALA A 364 8.09 -32.66 11.74
N THR A 365 8.37 -33.92 12.08
CA THR A 365 8.07 -34.48 13.41
C THR A 365 8.85 -33.75 14.51
N ARG A 366 10.14 -33.44 14.30
CA ARG A 366 10.93 -32.63 15.24
C ARG A 366 10.38 -31.22 15.40
N GLN A 367 10.06 -30.54 14.29
CA GLN A 367 9.48 -29.20 14.33
C GLN A 367 8.14 -29.19 15.06
N ALA A 368 7.28 -30.18 14.83
CA ALA A 368 6.01 -30.32 15.54
C ALA A 368 6.21 -30.54 17.04
N ALA A 369 7.18 -31.38 17.45
CA ALA A 369 7.49 -31.61 18.87
C ALA A 369 7.95 -30.32 19.58
N LEU A 370 8.77 -29.50 18.92
CA LEU A 370 9.24 -28.22 19.46
C LEU A 370 8.13 -27.18 19.66
N ARG A 371 7.02 -27.29 18.92
CA ARG A 371 5.88 -26.36 19.04
C ARG A 371 4.99 -26.65 20.25
N GLY A 372 5.11 -27.83 20.85
CA GLY A 372 4.26 -28.28 21.95
C GLY A 372 2.84 -28.67 21.51
N SER A 373 2.22 -29.60 22.24
CA SER A 373 0.89 -30.16 21.98
C SER A 373 -0.27 -29.28 22.47
N ASP A 374 -0.06 -27.96 22.65
CA ASP A 374 -1.03 -27.08 23.34
C ASP A 374 -2.18 -26.58 22.44
N ALA A 375 -2.52 -27.32 21.39
CA ALA A 375 -3.74 -27.08 20.64
C ALA A 375 -4.91 -27.81 21.33
N PRO A 376 -5.81 -27.13 22.06
CA PRO A 376 -7.09 -27.74 22.38
C PRO A 376 -7.74 -28.22 21.07
N PRO A 377 -8.46 -29.36 21.06
CA PRO A 377 -9.12 -29.85 19.87
C PRO A 377 -9.97 -28.73 19.30
N GLY A 378 -9.53 -28.19 18.16
CA GLY A 378 -10.16 -27.04 17.55
C GLY A 378 -11.61 -27.35 17.29
N ARG A 379 -12.51 -26.46 17.72
CA ARG A 379 -13.92 -26.46 17.28
C ARG A 379 -13.93 -26.78 15.78
N PRO A 380 -14.80 -27.68 15.30
CA PRO A 380 -14.91 -27.99 13.89
C PRO A 380 -15.00 -26.68 13.11
N GLY A 381 -13.94 -26.33 12.37
CA GLY A 381 -14.03 -25.26 11.40
C GLY A 381 -15.17 -25.63 10.47
N ALA A 382 -16.13 -24.72 10.26
CA ALA A 382 -17.31 -24.98 9.46
C ALA A 382 -16.90 -25.69 8.16
N GLY A 383 -17.28 -26.96 8.03
CA GLY A 383 -16.89 -27.78 6.90
C GLY A 383 -17.37 -27.12 5.61
N VAL A 384 -16.45 -26.91 4.68
CA VAL A 384 -16.70 -26.26 3.38
C VAL A 384 -17.81 -26.95 2.60
N ARG A 385 -18.06 -28.25 2.85
CA ARG A 385 -19.12 -29.05 2.22
C ARG A 385 -20.53 -28.43 2.27
N THR A 386 -20.77 -27.36 3.04
CA THR A 386 -22.12 -26.76 3.14
C THR A 386 -22.17 -25.23 3.16
N GLY A 387 -21.05 -24.51 3.01
CA GLY A 387 -20.99 -23.08 3.32
C GLY A 387 -20.37 -22.20 2.23
N PRO A 388 -20.92 -21.01 1.94
CA PRO A 388 -20.27 -20.05 1.06
C PRO A 388 -18.93 -19.57 1.67
N TRP A 389 -17.95 -19.25 0.80
CA TRP A 389 -16.55 -18.91 1.17
C TRP A 389 -16.42 -17.87 2.30
N TRP A 390 -17.36 -16.94 2.44
CA TRP A 390 -17.35 -15.90 3.48
C TRP A 390 -17.61 -16.43 4.90
N ARG A 391 -18.10 -17.66 5.04
CA ARG A 391 -18.22 -18.36 6.33
C ARG A 391 -16.92 -19.02 6.78
N VAL A 392 -15.92 -19.08 5.90
CA VAL A 392 -14.61 -19.67 6.21
C VAL A 392 -13.68 -18.54 6.68
N PRO A 393 -13.33 -18.47 7.98
CA PRO A 393 -12.61 -17.31 8.53
C PRO A 393 -11.25 -17.07 7.85
N VAL A 394 -10.56 -18.15 7.50
CA VAL A 394 -9.25 -18.11 6.84
C VAL A 394 -9.35 -17.45 5.46
N LEU A 395 -10.35 -17.83 4.66
CA LEU A 395 -10.59 -17.19 3.35
C LEU A 395 -11.03 -15.74 3.51
N LEU A 396 -11.90 -15.45 4.49
CA LEU A 396 -12.32 -14.09 4.78
C LEU A 396 -11.13 -13.19 5.17
N GLU A 397 -10.22 -13.69 6.00
CA GLU A 397 -9.00 -12.96 6.37
C GLU A 397 -8.05 -12.80 5.19
N ALA A 398 -7.89 -13.84 4.35
CA ALA A 398 -7.07 -13.79 3.15
C ALA A 398 -7.58 -12.76 2.13
N THR A 399 -8.89 -12.55 2.02
CA THR A 399 -9.42 -11.44 1.21
C THR A 399 -9.00 -10.07 1.73
N GLY A 400 -8.63 -9.93 3.01
CA GLY A 400 -8.28 -8.66 3.63
C GLY A 400 -9.49 -7.76 3.94
N LEU A 401 -10.72 -8.30 3.87
CA LEU A 401 -11.97 -7.55 4.03
C LEU A 401 -12.03 -6.83 5.38
N THR A 402 -11.62 -7.49 6.45
CA THR A 402 -11.59 -6.92 7.81
C THR A 402 -10.74 -5.64 7.88
N ARG A 403 -9.63 -5.56 7.13
CA ARG A 403 -8.77 -4.37 7.07
C ARG A 403 -9.42 -3.22 6.28
N ALA A 404 -10.30 -3.52 5.33
CA ALA A 404 -11.04 -2.52 4.57
C ALA A 404 -12.27 -1.99 5.33
N LEU A 405 -12.90 -2.84 6.16
CA LEU A 405 -14.08 -2.45 6.93
C LEU A 405 -13.77 -1.41 8.01
N TYR A 406 -12.62 -1.49 8.69
CA TYR A 406 -12.26 -0.53 9.74
C TYR A 406 -12.26 0.94 9.27
N PRO A 407 -11.53 1.32 8.20
CA PRO A 407 -11.55 2.70 7.72
C PRO A 407 -12.90 3.15 7.17
N LEU A 408 -13.70 2.23 6.61
CA LEU A 408 -15.07 2.53 6.15
C LEU A 408 -16.02 2.74 7.33
N ALA A 409 -15.94 1.92 8.37
CA ALA A 409 -16.73 2.08 9.59
C ALA A 409 -16.36 3.38 10.31
N TYR A 410 -15.08 3.76 10.30
CA TYR A 410 -14.64 5.05 10.82
C TYR A 410 -15.24 6.22 10.03
N LEU A 411 -15.22 6.15 8.70
CA LEU A 411 -15.88 7.14 7.83
C LEU A 411 -17.37 7.27 8.16
N VAL A 412 -18.10 6.15 8.22
CA VAL A 412 -19.54 6.13 8.51
C VAL A 412 -19.82 6.67 9.91
N GLY A 413 -19.08 6.23 10.93
CA GLY A 413 -19.27 6.68 12.31
C GLY A 413 -19.06 8.19 12.47
N ILE A 414 -18.00 8.73 11.87
CA ILE A 414 -17.76 10.18 11.87
C ILE A 414 -18.84 10.93 11.08
N GLY A 415 -19.23 10.42 9.91
CA GLY A 415 -20.30 11.00 9.10
C GLY A 415 -21.66 11.02 9.82
N THR A 416 -22.02 9.93 10.50
CA THR A 416 -23.24 9.86 11.31
C THR A 416 -23.17 10.84 12.48
N LEU A 417 -22.02 10.91 13.18
CA LEU A 417 -21.86 11.83 14.31
C LEU A 417 -21.98 13.29 13.87
N THR A 418 -21.40 13.66 12.73
CA THR A 418 -21.56 15.01 12.15
C THR A 418 -23.00 15.35 11.78
N LEU A 419 -23.77 14.36 11.32
CA LEU A 419 -25.18 14.57 10.91
C LEU A 419 -26.13 14.63 12.12
N VAL A 420 -25.91 13.78 13.12
CA VAL A 420 -26.78 13.70 14.31
C VAL A 420 -26.49 14.82 15.30
N ARG A 421 -25.24 15.28 15.38
CA ARG A 421 -24.84 16.39 16.25
C ARG A 421 -23.89 17.35 15.50
N PRO A 422 -24.45 18.29 14.72
CA PRO A 422 -23.68 19.36 14.10
C PRO A 422 -22.78 20.04 15.14
N GLY A 423 -21.54 20.38 14.77
CA GLY A 423 -20.57 21.02 15.67
C GLY A 423 -19.79 20.07 16.61
N THR A 424 -20.20 18.81 16.82
CA THR A 424 -19.47 17.91 17.75
C THR A 424 -18.16 17.36 17.21
N VAL A 425 -18.01 17.28 15.88
CA VAL A 425 -16.82 16.71 15.25
C VAL A 425 -16.03 17.83 14.59
N SER A 426 -14.82 18.06 15.11
CA SER A 426 -13.90 19.04 14.54
C SER A 426 -13.59 18.74 13.07
N GLY A 427 -13.45 19.80 12.26
CA GLY A 427 -13.08 19.68 10.83
C GLY A 427 -11.90 18.72 10.56
N PRO A 428 -10.84 18.67 11.40
CA PRO A 428 -9.78 17.69 11.26
C PRO A 428 -10.18 16.22 11.32
N MET A 429 -11.10 15.87 12.22
CA MET A 429 -11.60 14.50 12.33
C MET A 429 -12.42 14.11 11.10
N GLN A 430 -13.14 15.06 10.51
CA GLN A 430 -13.87 14.87 9.25
C GLN A 430 -12.92 14.61 8.08
N VAL A 431 -11.84 15.39 7.93
CA VAL A 431 -10.83 15.18 6.88
C VAL A 431 -10.15 13.81 7.03
N LEU A 432 -9.75 13.44 8.24
CA LEU A 432 -9.16 12.12 8.51
C LEU A 432 -10.13 11.00 8.15
N ALA A 433 -11.41 11.16 8.48
CA ALA A 433 -12.47 10.21 8.13
C ALA A 433 -12.59 10.03 6.62
N VAL A 434 -12.61 11.12 5.84
CA VAL A 434 -12.64 11.06 4.37
C VAL A 434 -11.42 10.32 3.80
N VAL A 435 -10.21 10.64 4.27
CA VAL A 435 -8.98 10.01 3.78
C VAL A 435 -8.95 8.51 4.08
N LEU A 436 -9.28 8.13 5.32
CA LEU A 436 -9.39 6.72 5.69
C LEU A 436 -10.48 6.05 4.87
N GLY A 437 -11.66 6.67 4.74
CA GLY A 437 -12.76 6.22 3.90
C GLY A 437 -12.36 5.93 2.46
N ALA A 438 -11.63 6.85 1.81
CA ALA A 438 -11.12 6.67 0.45
C ALA A 438 -10.14 5.49 0.35
N PHE A 439 -9.25 5.32 1.35
CA PHE A 439 -8.36 4.16 1.43
C PHE A 439 -9.13 2.85 1.65
N GLY A 440 -10.17 2.88 2.48
CA GLY A 440 -11.08 1.77 2.73
C GLY A 440 -11.83 1.36 1.47
N LEU A 441 -12.37 2.33 0.72
CA LEU A 441 -13.07 2.11 -0.55
C LEU A 441 -12.13 1.56 -1.62
N TYR A 442 -10.92 2.11 -1.76
CA TYR A 442 -9.90 1.57 -2.66
C TYR A 442 -9.54 0.12 -2.30
N SER A 443 -9.36 -0.15 -1.00
CA SER A 443 -9.09 -1.50 -0.51
C SER A 443 -10.26 -2.43 -0.83
N LEU A 444 -11.50 -2.02 -0.57
CA LEU A 444 -12.71 -2.79 -0.89
C LEU A 444 -12.80 -3.10 -2.39
N LEU A 445 -12.58 -2.11 -3.27
CA LEU A 445 -12.57 -2.32 -4.72
C LEU A 445 -11.49 -3.32 -5.15
N ARG A 446 -10.29 -3.24 -4.56
CA ARG A 446 -9.23 -4.21 -4.80
C ARG A 446 -9.64 -5.61 -4.36
N ILE A 447 -10.28 -5.73 -3.20
CA ILE A 447 -10.75 -7.00 -2.65
C ILE A 447 -11.84 -7.62 -3.53
N LEU A 448 -12.80 -6.81 -4.00
CA LEU A 448 -13.85 -7.25 -4.91
C LEU A 448 -13.30 -7.72 -6.26
N ARG A 449 -12.22 -7.09 -6.75
CA ARG A 449 -11.59 -7.44 -8.03
C ARG A 449 -10.61 -8.60 -7.95
N GLU A 450 -9.89 -8.75 -6.85
CA GLU A 450 -8.78 -9.72 -6.74
C GLU A 450 -9.06 -10.80 -5.69
N GLY A 451 -9.50 -10.43 -4.49
CA GLY A 451 -9.67 -11.36 -3.37
C GLY A 451 -10.91 -12.25 -3.47
N VAL A 452 -12.07 -11.67 -3.82
CA VAL A 452 -13.33 -12.43 -3.94
C VAL A 452 -13.27 -13.47 -5.07
N PRO A 453 -12.76 -13.16 -6.28
CA PRO A 453 -12.60 -14.17 -7.32
C PRO A 453 -11.67 -15.30 -6.89
N LEU A 454 -10.55 -15.00 -6.22
CA LEU A 454 -9.63 -16.02 -5.71
C LEU A 454 -10.30 -16.92 -4.66
N ALA A 455 -11.00 -16.38 -3.68
CA ALA A 455 -11.72 -17.17 -2.67
C ALA A 455 -12.81 -18.06 -3.29
N ARG A 456 -13.53 -17.55 -4.31
CA ARG A 456 -14.50 -18.34 -5.09
C ARG A 456 -13.82 -19.43 -5.92
N GLN A 457 -12.65 -19.15 -6.49
CA GLN A 457 -11.87 -20.13 -7.23
C GLN A 457 -11.40 -21.25 -6.30
N LEU A 458 -10.80 -20.92 -5.16
CA LEU A 458 -10.33 -21.92 -4.19
C LEU A 458 -11.47 -22.79 -3.66
N THR A 459 -12.64 -22.22 -3.35
CA THR A 459 -13.80 -23.03 -2.95
C THR A 459 -14.27 -23.97 -4.06
N ARG A 460 -14.35 -23.50 -5.32
CA ARG A 460 -14.67 -24.37 -6.46
C ARG A 460 -13.62 -25.48 -6.67
N GLN A 461 -12.34 -25.19 -6.46
CA GLN A 461 -11.28 -26.19 -6.56
C GLN A 461 -11.36 -27.21 -5.41
N ALA A 462 -11.72 -26.77 -4.21
CA ALA A 462 -11.94 -27.64 -3.05
C ALA A 462 -13.08 -28.65 -3.29
N ASP A 463 -14.13 -28.24 -3.99
CA ASP A 463 -15.26 -29.10 -4.38
C ASP A 463 -15.01 -29.87 -5.70
N GLY A 464 -13.87 -29.65 -6.34
CA GLY A 464 -13.47 -30.31 -7.58
C GLY A 464 -13.17 -31.80 -7.39
N PRO A 465 -12.97 -32.54 -8.49
CA PRO A 465 -12.55 -33.93 -8.43
C PRO A 465 -11.19 -34.06 -7.73
N VAL A 466 -10.95 -35.22 -7.11
CA VAL A 466 -9.63 -35.59 -6.57
C VAL A 466 -8.70 -35.80 -7.76
N ALA A 467 -7.65 -34.99 -7.84
CA ALA A 467 -6.65 -35.07 -8.90
C ALA A 467 -5.58 -36.12 -8.56
N GLU A 468 -5.03 -36.04 -7.34
CA GLU A 468 -3.97 -36.93 -6.86
C GLU A 468 -4.04 -37.10 -5.33
N THR A 469 -3.47 -38.19 -4.81
CA THR A 469 -3.40 -38.47 -3.37
C THR A 469 -1.96 -38.63 -2.87
N PRO A 470 -1.12 -37.57 -2.93
CA PRO A 470 0.27 -37.62 -2.51
C PRO A 470 0.46 -37.86 -1.00
N ARG A 471 1.62 -38.41 -0.65
CA ARG A 471 2.13 -38.32 0.73
C ARG A 471 2.61 -36.89 0.97
N TYR A 472 2.39 -36.37 2.16
CA TYR A 472 2.80 -35.01 2.51
C TYR A 472 3.68 -34.96 3.76
N VAL A 473 4.47 -33.90 3.83
CA VAL A 473 5.25 -33.49 5.01
C VAL A 473 5.00 -32.01 5.25
N LEU A 474 4.60 -31.64 6.47
CA LEU A 474 4.28 -30.28 6.89
C LEU A 474 5.48 -29.64 7.61
N LEU A 475 6.05 -28.60 7.03
CA LEU A 475 7.26 -27.91 7.51
C LEU A 475 7.02 -26.42 7.75
N GLU A 476 7.88 -25.83 8.58
CA GLU A 476 7.99 -24.38 8.75
C GLU A 476 8.79 -23.73 7.62
N GLU A 477 8.32 -22.60 7.10
CA GLU A 477 9.17 -21.77 6.27
C GLU A 477 10.32 -21.18 7.12
N PRO A 478 11.60 -21.34 6.71
CA PRO A 478 12.74 -20.93 7.51
C PRO A 478 12.76 -19.41 7.77
N SER A 479 13.15 -19.08 9.01
CA SER A 479 12.99 -17.78 9.65
C SER A 479 13.49 -16.58 8.83
N GLY A 480 12.56 -15.77 8.32
CA GLY A 480 12.85 -14.48 7.69
C GLY A 480 11.68 -13.83 6.94
N THR A 481 10.69 -14.60 6.51
CA THR A 481 9.57 -14.17 5.64
C THR A 481 8.17 -14.36 6.25
N GLY A 482 8.01 -15.24 7.25
CA GLY A 482 6.73 -15.51 7.93
C GLY A 482 6.82 -16.82 8.72
N THR A 483 5.76 -17.16 9.47
CA THR A 483 5.57 -18.49 10.08
C THR A 483 4.54 -19.27 9.27
N ASP A 484 4.65 -19.19 7.94
CA ASP A 484 3.63 -19.75 7.06
C ASP A 484 3.89 -21.26 6.89
N PRO A 485 2.86 -22.11 7.07
CA PRO A 485 2.99 -23.54 6.93
C PRO A 485 3.21 -23.96 5.47
N VAL A 486 4.15 -24.87 5.24
CA VAL A 486 4.50 -25.37 3.90
C VAL A 486 4.28 -26.88 3.85
N LEU A 487 3.53 -27.35 2.85
CA LEU A 487 3.40 -28.76 2.51
C LEU A 487 4.40 -29.13 1.42
N LEU A 488 5.29 -30.08 1.71
CA LEU A 488 6.03 -30.82 0.70
C LEU A 488 5.25 -32.06 0.33
N LEU A 489 5.08 -32.29 -0.97
CA LEU A 489 4.27 -33.36 -1.55
C LEU A 489 5.17 -34.36 -2.24
N PHE A 490 4.89 -35.64 -2.03
CA PHE A 490 5.65 -36.79 -2.54
C PHE A 490 4.71 -37.71 -3.32
N PRO A 491 5.23 -38.54 -4.24
CA PRO A 491 4.43 -39.57 -4.91
C PRO A 491 3.58 -40.40 -3.92
N ALA A 492 2.41 -40.87 -4.36
CA ALA A 492 1.49 -41.61 -3.48
C ALA A 492 2.11 -42.94 -2.99
N ASP A 493 2.89 -43.57 -3.85
CA ASP A 493 3.65 -44.80 -3.68
C ASP A 493 5.11 -44.55 -3.24
N ALA A 494 5.43 -43.32 -2.82
CA ALA A 494 6.77 -42.94 -2.36
C ALA A 494 7.27 -43.84 -1.23
N ASP A 495 8.41 -44.49 -1.45
CA ASP A 495 9.20 -45.12 -0.40
C ASP A 495 9.94 -44.07 0.46
N ASP A 496 10.65 -44.53 1.50
CA ASP A 496 11.37 -43.65 2.42
C ASP A 496 12.54 -42.88 1.77
N SER A 497 12.98 -43.33 0.59
CA SER A 497 14.01 -42.70 -0.24
C SER A 497 13.46 -41.76 -1.30
N ALA A 498 12.15 -41.73 -1.52
CA ALA A 498 11.54 -40.94 -2.57
C ALA A 498 11.76 -39.44 -2.34
N PRO A 499 12.10 -38.68 -3.39
CA PRO A 499 12.33 -37.26 -3.27
C PRO A 499 11.00 -36.47 -3.36
N PRO A 500 10.97 -35.20 -2.90
CA PRO A 500 9.77 -34.38 -2.97
C PRO A 500 9.46 -34.00 -4.42
N ARG A 501 8.18 -34.04 -4.79
CA ARG A 501 7.67 -33.74 -6.13
C ARG A 501 7.16 -32.31 -6.26
N ALA A 502 6.55 -31.78 -5.21
CA ALA A 502 5.91 -30.46 -5.25
C ALA A 502 5.93 -29.77 -3.89
N VAL A 503 5.75 -28.44 -3.93
CA VAL A 503 5.58 -27.60 -2.74
C VAL A 503 4.26 -26.84 -2.82
N LEU A 504 3.61 -26.70 -1.66
CA LEU A 504 2.39 -25.93 -1.53
C LEU A 504 2.40 -25.14 -0.22
N ARG A 505 2.35 -23.81 -0.31
CA ARG A 505 2.25 -22.92 0.85
C ARG A 505 0.80 -22.82 1.30
N LEU A 506 0.56 -22.89 2.60
CA LEU A 506 -0.78 -22.86 3.17
C LEU A 506 -1.05 -21.54 3.91
N LEU A 507 -2.30 -21.10 3.85
CA LEU A 507 -2.82 -20.07 4.75
C LEU A 507 -2.96 -20.67 6.15
N ALA A 508 -2.28 -20.06 7.12
CA ALA A 508 -2.36 -20.45 8.52
C ALA A 508 -3.82 -20.40 9.03
N PRO A 509 -4.40 -21.52 9.50
CA PRO A 509 -5.80 -21.55 9.93
C PRO A 509 -6.02 -20.90 11.31
N GLY A 510 -4.97 -20.80 12.12
CA GLY A 510 -5.04 -20.25 13.46
C GLY A 510 -4.91 -18.72 13.51
N PRO A 511 -5.26 -18.09 14.66
CA PRO A 511 -5.07 -16.66 14.84
C PRO A 511 -3.58 -16.30 14.78
N ARG A 512 -3.23 -15.04 14.51
CA ARG A 512 -1.82 -14.58 14.41
C ARG A 512 -0.91 -14.97 15.58
N LYS A 513 -1.47 -15.09 16.80
CA LYS A 513 -0.71 -15.49 17.99
C LYS A 513 -0.45 -17.01 18.06
N ARG A 514 -1.19 -17.81 17.29
CA ARG A 514 -1.12 -19.28 17.22
C ARG A 514 -1.40 -19.75 15.77
N PRO A 515 -0.55 -19.40 14.79
CA PRO A 515 -0.82 -19.65 13.37
C PRO A 515 -0.93 -21.14 13.03
N TRP A 516 -0.26 -21.99 13.81
CA TRP A 516 -0.24 -23.44 13.65
C TRP A 516 -1.49 -24.15 14.21
N ALA A 517 -2.37 -23.44 14.91
CA ALA A 517 -3.57 -24.05 15.49
C ALA A 517 -4.55 -24.49 14.39
N GLY A 518 -4.90 -25.78 14.36
CA GLY A 518 -5.82 -26.37 13.38
C GLY A 518 -5.16 -26.91 12.12
N LEU A 519 -3.82 -26.97 12.06
CA LEU A 519 -3.08 -27.72 11.06
C LEU A 519 -3.08 -29.23 11.38
N PRO A 520 -2.90 -30.09 10.37
CA PRO A 520 -2.96 -31.55 10.54
C PRO A 520 -1.65 -32.10 11.12
N ALA A 521 -1.60 -33.43 11.28
CA ALA A 521 -0.39 -34.14 11.66
C ALA A 521 0.81 -33.77 10.75
N PRO A 522 2.06 -33.77 11.28
CA PRO A 522 3.24 -33.32 10.52
C PRO A 522 3.52 -34.16 9.27
N VAL A 523 3.01 -35.38 9.19
CA VAL A 523 3.15 -36.29 8.05
C VAL A 523 1.83 -37.03 7.83
N GLY A 524 1.52 -37.35 6.58
CA GLY A 524 0.31 -38.09 6.23
C GLY A 524 0.09 -38.19 4.72
N THR A 525 -1.17 -38.40 4.32
CA THR A 525 -1.62 -38.37 2.92
C THR A 525 -2.63 -37.24 2.73
N ALA A 526 -2.57 -36.56 1.60
CA ALA A 526 -3.49 -35.47 1.26
C ALA A 526 -4.22 -35.82 -0.04
N GLU A 527 -5.54 -35.62 -0.09
CA GLU A 527 -6.27 -35.60 -1.36
C GLU A 527 -6.14 -34.21 -1.98
N LEU A 528 -5.37 -34.06 -3.05
CA LEU A 528 -5.32 -32.81 -3.81
C LEU A 528 -6.55 -32.71 -4.70
N ARG A 529 -7.39 -31.71 -4.43
CA ARG A 529 -8.58 -31.42 -5.23
C ARG A 529 -8.39 -30.17 -6.08
N GLY A 530 -8.89 -30.24 -7.31
CA GLY A 530 -8.89 -29.13 -8.25
C GLY A 530 -8.68 -29.59 -9.69
N ARG A 531 -9.01 -28.73 -10.64
CA ARG A 531 -8.74 -28.94 -12.07
C ARG A 531 -7.30 -28.57 -12.38
N ARG A 532 -6.59 -29.45 -13.11
CA ARG A 532 -5.28 -29.16 -13.71
C ARG A 532 -5.43 -28.16 -14.87
N GLU A 533 -5.66 -26.91 -14.52
CA GLU A 533 -5.58 -25.76 -15.41
C GLU A 533 -4.41 -24.89 -14.91
N GLU A 534 -3.58 -24.36 -15.79
CA GLU A 534 -2.47 -23.47 -15.38
C GLU A 534 -2.99 -22.04 -15.15
N PRO A 535 -2.67 -21.40 -14.00
CA PRO A 535 -1.94 -21.93 -12.84
C PRO A 535 -2.80 -22.90 -11.98
N PHE A 536 -2.21 -24.03 -11.59
CA PHE A 536 -2.93 -25.08 -10.86
C PHE A 536 -3.09 -24.72 -9.38
N TRP A 537 -4.30 -24.41 -8.95
CA TRP A 537 -4.63 -24.14 -7.55
C TRP A 537 -5.13 -25.40 -6.86
N ALA A 538 -4.20 -26.25 -6.41
CA ALA A 538 -4.53 -27.48 -5.69
C ALA A 538 -4.98 -27.17 -4.25
N VAL A 539 -6.16 -27.65 -3.86
CA VAL A 539 -6.64 -27.56 -2.47
C VAL A 539 -6.45 -28.92 -1.79
N PRO A 540 -5.51 -29.04 -0.84
CA PRO A 540 -5.28 -30.27 -0.10
C PRO A 540 -6.39 -30.52 0.92
N TRP A 541 -6.95 -31.72 0.87
CA TRP A 541 -7.84 -32.27 1.87
C TRP A 541 -7.07 -33.27 2.73
N ILE A 542 -6.98 -32.99 4.03
CA ILE A 542 -6.28 -33.81 5.02
C ILE A 542 -7.25 -34.06 6.16
N ASP A 543 -7.38 -35.31 6.61
CA ASP A 543 -8.33 -35.73 7.65
C ASP A 543 -9.77 -35.24 7.40
N GLY A 544 -10.19 -35.25 6.13
CA GLY A 544 -11.53 -34.80 5.70
C GLY A 544 -11.75 -33.29 5.77
N ARG A 545 -10.68 -32.48 5.93
CA ARG A 545 -10.75 -31.02 6.03
C ARG A 545 -9.93 -30.35 4.92
N PRO A 546 -10.45 -29.29 4.27
CA PRO A 546 -9.68 -28.54 3.30
C PRO A 546 -8.70 -27.59 4.00
N HIS A 547 -7.47 -27.57 3.51
CA HIS A 547 -6.46 -26.59 3.85
C HIS A 547 -6.24 -25.65 2.66
N TRP A 548 -6.26 -24.35 2.92
CA TRP A 548 -6.31 -23.35 1.86
C TRP A 548 -4.91 -22.98 1.41
N PRO A 549 -4.59 -23.09 0.11
CA PRO A 549 -3.30 -22.69 -0.39
C PRO A 549 -3.16 -21.16 -0.40
N ALA A 550 -1.97 -20.67 -0.08
CA ALA A 550 -1.58 -19.28 -0.20
C ALA A 550 -1.10 -18.94 -1.62
N ASP A 551 -0.51 -19.91 -2.30
CA ASP A 551 0.07 -19.81 -3.65
C ASP A 551 -0.37 -21.02 -4.51
N ALA A 552 -0.14 -20.96 -5.82
CA ALA A 552 -0.43 -22.07 -6.72
C ALA A 552 0.47 -23.29 -6.42
N TYR A 553 0.02 -24.47 -6.84
CA TYR A 553 0.81 -25.70 -6.79
C TYR A 553 2.05 -25.55 -7.68
N GLU A 554 3.22 -25.80 -7.10
CA GLU A 554 4.51 -25.65 -7.75
C GLU A 554 5.23 -27.01 -7.77
N GLU A 555 5.46 -27.54 -8.97
CA GLU A 555 6.28 -28.75 -9.13
C GLU A 555 7.75 -28.40 -8.90
N LEU A 556 8.42 -29.25 -8.11
CA LEU A 556 9.81 -29.06 -7.74
C LEU A 556 10.69 -29.72 -8.80
N ASP A 557 11.56 -28.93 -9.43
CA ASP A 557 12.65 -29.46 -10.22
C ASP A 557 13.87 -29.66 -9.31
N LEU A 558 14.17 -30.89 -8.94
CA LEU A 558 15.32 -31.18 -8.07
C LEU A 558 16.66 -31.04 -8.79
N ALA A 559 16.66 -31.02 -10.12
CA ALA A 559 17.85 -30.68 -10.88
C ALA A 559 18.14 -29.17 -10.81
N ASP A 560 17.12 -28.36 -10.47
CA ASP A 560 17.31 -26.95 -10.19
C ASP A 560 17.99 -26.75 -8.81
N PRO A 561 19.21 -26.17 -8.79
CA PRO A 561 19.95 -25.94 -7.57
C PRO A 561 19.25 -24.95 -6.61
N GLU A 562 18.26 -24.17 -7.07
CA GLU A 562 17.44 -23.35 -6.17
C GLU A 562 16.46 -24.11 -5.36
N THR A 563 15.71 -24.96 -6.04
CA THR A 563 14.76 -25.87 -5.42
C THR A 563 15.49 -26.75 -4.40
N ALA A 564 16.63 -27.32 -4.75
CA ALA A 564 17.46 -28.09 -3.82
C ALA A 564 17.86 -27.28 -2.57
N ARG A 565 18.37 -26.04 -2.73
CA ARG A 565 18.79 -25.21 -1.59
C ARG A 565 17.61 -24.74 -0.73
N TYR A 566 16.49 -24.36 -1.34
CA TYR A 566 15.28 -24.00 -0.60
C TYR A 566 14.81 -25.16 0.28
N LEU A 567 14.84 -26.39 -0.26
CA LEU A 567 14.50 -27.60 0.49
C LEU A 567 15.51 -27.90 1.61
N GLU A 568 16.81 -27.66 1.40
CA GLU A 568 17.84 -27.75 2.44
C GLU A 568 17.62 -26.74 3.58
N GLU A 569 17.18 -25.52 3.27
CA GLU A 569 16.83 -24.51 4.29
C GLU A 569 15.54 -24.88 5.04
N LEU A 570 14.57 -25.50 4.35
CA LEU A 570 13.30 -25.97 4.93
C LEU A 570 13.52 -27.15 5.89
N VAL A 571 14.49 -28.00 5.58
CA VAL A 571 14.84 -29.23 6.29
C VAL A 571 16.25 -29.08 6.87
N PRO A 572 16.43 -28.29 7.95
CA PRO A 572 17.75 -28.04 8.51
C PRO A 572 18.41 -29.37 8.90
N ALA A 573 19.63 -29.58 8.39
CA ALA A 573 20.44 -30.76 8.68
C ALA A 573 20.62 -30.94 10.19
N ARG A 574 20.63 -32.20 10.65
CA ARG A 574 20.92 -32.57 12.05
C ARG A 574 22.16 -31.78 12.53
N ARG A 575 21.97 -30.88 13.49
CA ARG A 575 23.07 -30.36 14.31
C ARG A 575 23.11 -31.12 15.61
#